data_AF-A0AAU9XG43-F1
#
_entry.id   AF-A0AAU9XG43-F1
#
_cell.length_a   1.000
_cell.length_b   1.000
_cell.length_c   1.000
_cell.angle_alpha   90.00
_cell.angle_beta   90.00
_cell.angle_gamma   90.00
#
_symmetry.space_group_name_H-M   'P 1'
#
loop_
_entity.id
_entity.type
_entity.pdbx_description
1 polymer ?
#
loop_
_entity_poly.entity_id
_entity_poly.type
_entity_poly.pdbx_seq_one_letter_code
_entity_poly.pdbx_strand_id
1 'polypeptide(L)'
;MAQKLVNFGQKIATATPRLVTRISFLALDAAKKAQPPVMTFLNNAKVEMLPPKPSDWPAIRKSFLGLKESAMKGKFLDVTVKEAAANTLVAVEIAFWFYVGEVIGRRSLIGYDV
;
A
#
# COMPACT_ATOMS: atom_id res chain seq x y z
N MET A 1 -45.19 5.63 36.58
CA MET A 1 -43.89 5.95 35.93
C MET A 1 -42.92 4.76 35.85
N ALA A 2 -42.92 3.83 36.81
CA ALA A 2 -41.99 2.69 36.83
C ALA A 2 -42.10 1.73 35.61
N GLN A 3 -43.31 1.40 35.15
CA GLN A 3 -43.51 0.47 34.01
C GLN A 3 -42.92 0.98 32.68
N LYS A 4 -42.94 2.30 32.44
CA LYS A 4 -42.38 2.90 31.21
C LYS A 4 -40.86 2.85 31.19
N LEU A 5 -40.22 3.00 32.35
CA LEU A 5 -38.76 2.85 32.51
C LEU A 5 -38.32 1.39 32.35
N VAL A 6 -39.08 0.43 32.89
CA VAL A 6 -38.78 -1.01 32.73
C VAL A 6 -38.92 -1.47 31.27
N ASN A 7 -39.98 -1.05 30.57
CA ASN A 7 -40.15 -1.35 29.14
C ASN A 7 -39.10 -0.65 28.25
N PHE A 8 -38.66 0.55 28.62
CA PHE A 8 -37.59 1.26 27.92
C PHE A 8 -36.22 0.61 28.16
N GLY A 9 -35.93 0.19 29.40
CA GLY A 9 -34.74 -0.58 29.75
C GLY A 9 -34.68 -1.93 29.04
N GLN A 10 -35.80 -2.66 28.93
CA GLN A 10 -35.87 -3.90 28.14
C GLN A 10 -35.70 -3.66 26.64
N LYS A 11 -36.23 -2.56 26.09
CA LYS A 11 -36.00 -2.19 24.68
C LYS A 11 -34.55 -1.84 24.40
N ILE A 12 -33.86 -1.14 25.30
CA ILE A 12 -32.44 -0.84 25.14
C ILE A 12 -31.63 -2.13 25.27
N ALA A 13 -31.84 -2.92 26.32
CA ALA A 13 -31.12 -4.17 26.56
C ALA A 13 -31.29 -5.21 25.43
N THR A 14 -32.41 -5.18 24.71
CA THR A 14 -32.65 -6.06 23.54
C THR A 14 -32.23 -5.43 22.20
N ALA A 15 -32.07 -4.11 22.13
CA ALA A 15 -31.58 -3.41 20.94
C ALA A 15 -30.05 -3.40 20.82
N THR A 16 -29.31 -3.33 21.94
CA THR A 16 -27.84 -3.42 21.95
C THR A 16 -27.30 -4.71 21.32
N PRO A 17 -27.77 -5.92 21.67
CA PRO A 17 -27.26 -7.15 21.06
C PRO A 17 -27.61 -7.26 19.57
N ARG A 18 -28.75 -6.70 19.13
CA ARG A 18 -29.12 -6.63 17.71
C ARG A 18 -28.21 -5.68 16.92
N LEU A 19 -27.82 -4.55 17.50
CA LEU A 19 -26.91 -3.61 16.83
C LEU A 19 -25.49 -4.18 16.74
N VAL A 20 -24.99 -4.77 17.83
CA VAL A 20 -23.66 -5.40 17.89
C VAL A 20 -23.57 -6.55 16.89
N THR A 21 -24.60 -7.40 16.80
CA THR A 21 -24.64 -8.49 15.81
C THR A 21 -24.71 -7.96 14.38
N ARG A 22 -25.49 -6.91 14.10
CA ARG A 22 -25.51 -6.30 12.77
C ARG A 22 -24.17 -5.68 12.38
N ILE A 23 -23.50 -4.99 13.30
CA ILE A 23 -22.17 -4.42 13.06
C ILE A 23 -21.14 -5.54 12.82
N SER A 24 -21.20 -6.63 13.57
CA SER A 24 -20.30 -7.77 13.34
C SER A 24 -20.57 -8.47 12.01
N PHE A 25 -21.83 -8.64 11.60
CA PHE A 25 -22.16 -9.15 10.26
C PHE A 25 -21.67 -8.24 9.15
N LEU A 26 -21.85 -6.91 9.27
CA LEU A 26 -21.34 -5.94 8.30
C LEU A 26 -19.80 -5.92 8.22
N ALA A 27 -19.13 -6.04 9.37
CA ALA A 27 -17.67 -6.15 9.41
C ALA A 27 -17.18 -7.44 8.75
N LEU A 28 -17.86 -8.56 8.96
CA LEU A 28 -17.55 -9.84 8.32
C LEU A 28 -17.79 -9.78 6.80
N ASP A 29 -18.87 -9.15 6.36
CA ASP A 29 -19.16 -8.97 4.93
C ASP A 29 -18.15 -8.03 4.26
N ALA A 30 -17.76 -6.95 4.94
CA ALA A 30 -16.69 -6.07 4.47
C ALA A 30 -15.35 -6.81 4.38
N ALA A 31 -15.01 -7.63 5.38
CA ALA A 31 -13.80 -8.45 5.37
C ALA A 31 -13.81 -9.48 4.22
N LYS A 32 -14.94 -10.18 4.01
CA LYS A 32 -15.11 -11.12 2.89
C LYS A 32 -15.00 -10.42 1.54
N LYS A 33 -15.49 -9.18 1.42
CA LYS A 33 -15.38 -8.38 0.20
C LYS A 33 -13.94 -7.88 -0.04
N ALA A 34 -13.21 -7.54 1.02
CA ALA A 34 -11.82 -7.09 0.93
C ALA A 34 -10.82 -8.25 0.74
N GLN A 35 -11.19 -9.48 1.09
CA GLN A 35 -10.33 -10.66 0.98
C GLN A 35 -9.77 -10.89 -0.45
N PRO A 36 -10.56 -10.91 -1.54
CA PRO A 36 -10.03 -11.16 -2.88
C PRO A 36 -8.99 -10.13 -3.35
N PRO A 37 -9.23 -8.80 -3.30
CA PRO A 37 -8.23 -7.83 -3.77
C PRO A 37 -6.98 -7.81 -2.89
N VAL A 38 -7.11 -8.05 -1.58
CA VAL A 38 -5.97 -8.17 -0.68
C VAL A 38 -5.15 -9.41 -1.04
N MET A 39 -5.78 -10.54 -1.34
CA MET A 39 -5.06 -11.74 -1.74
C MET A 39 -4.31 -11.54 -3.06
N THR A 40 -4.91 -10.89 -4.06
CA THR A 40 -4.22 -10.56 -5.31
C THR A 40 -3.06 -9.61 -5.08
N PHE A 41 -3.23 -8.59 -4.23
CA PHE A 41 -2.16 -7.68 -3.85
C PHE A 41 -1.02 -8.43 -3.16
N LEU A 42 -1.32 -9.30 -2.20
CA LEU A 42 -0.30 -10.08 -1.48
C LEU A 42 0.45 -11.03 -2.41
N ASN A 43 -0.22 -11.62 -3.39
CA ASN A 43 0.44 -12.49 -4.38
C ASN A 43 1.43 -11.71 -5.25
N ASN A 44 1.05 -10.52 -5.73
CA ASN A 44 1.92 -9.67 -6.54
C ASN A 44 3.05 -9.04 -5.70
N ALA A 45 2.73 -8.54 -4.50
CA ALA A 45 3.72 -7.96 -3.58
C ALA A 45 4.80 -8.98 -3.18
N LYS A 46 4.44 -10.26 -3.03
CA LYS A 46 5.40 -11.34 -2.78
C LYS A 46 6.40 -11.57 -3.92
N VAL A 47 6.13 -11.15 -5.15
CA VAL A 47 7.06 -11.33 -6.26
C VAL A 47 7.75 -10.03 -6.65
N GLU A 48 7.07 -8.89 -6.53
CA GLU A 48 7.57 -7.58 -6.98
C GLU A 48 8.22 -6.76 -5.87
N MET A 49 7.76 -6.88 -4.62
CA MET A 49 8.23 -6.04 -3.51
C MET A 49 9.25 -6.73 -2.60
N LEU A 50 9.67 -7.95 -2.94
CA LEU A 50 10.73 -8.61 -2.19
C LEU A 50 12.07 -7.94 -2.47
N PRO A 51 12.95 -7.81 -1.45
CA PRO A 51 14.31 -7.39 -1.69
C PRO A 51 14.98 -8.38 -2.66
N PRO A 52 15.79 -7.89 -3.61
CA PRO A 52 16.45 -8.72 -4.61
C PRO A 52 17.32 -9.77 -3.95
N LYS A 53 17.43 -10.96 -4.56
CA LYS A 53 18.29 -12.02 -4.04
C LYS A 53 19.76 -11.66 -4.27
N PRO A 54 20.68 -12.16 -3.44
CA PRO A 54 22.12 -11.99 -3.66
C PRO A 54 22.60 -12.37 -5.08
N SER A 55 21.93 -13.35 -5.69
CA SER A 55 22.18 -13.82 -7.06
C SER A 55 21.90 -12.78 -8.15
N ASP A 56 21.06 -11.78 -7.87
CA ASP A 56 20.57 -10.83 -8.87
C ASP A 56 21.47 -9.59 -8.97
N TRP A 57 22.36 -9.39 -7.98
CA TRP A 57 23.31 -8.26 -7.94
C TRP A 57 24.19 -8.13 -9.18
N PRO A 58 24.78 -9.20 -9.76
CA PRO A 58 25.56 -9.10 -10.98
C PRO A 58 24.74 -8.56 -12.16
N ALA A 59 23.47 -8.96 -12.29
CA ALA A 59 22.58 -8.49 -13.35
C ALA A 59 22.19 -7.02 -13.16
N ILE A 60 21.92 -6.59 -11.92
CA ILE A 60 21.65 -5.19 -11.56
C ILE A 60 22.85 -4.32 -11.92
N ARG A 61 24.06 -4.72 -11.51
CA ARG A 61 25.31 -3.99 -11.81
C ARG A 61 25.54 -3.86 -13.32
N LYS A 62 25.33 -4.95 -14.07
CA LYS A 62 25.45 -4.93 -15.53
C LYS A 62 24.46 -3.96 -16.17
N SER A 63 23.21 -3.95 -15.70
CA SER A 63 22.16 -3.05 -16.20
C SER A 63 22.50 -1.59 -15.93
N PHE A 64 23.00 -1.28 -14.74
CA PHE A 64 23.44 0.08 -14.39
C PHE A 64 24.62 0.56 -15.25
N LEU A 65 25.62 -0.30 -15.49
CA LEU A 65 26.73 0.03 -16.38
C LEU A 65 26.26 0.26 -17.82
N GLY A 66 25.35 -0.58 -18.33
CA GLY A 66 24.75 -0.42 -19.65
C GLY A 66 23.98 0.89 -19.80
N LEU A 67 23.26 1.33 -18.75
CA LEU A 67 22.59 2.62 -18.72
C LEU A 67 23.59 3.78 -18.78
N LYS A 68 24.67 3.71 -17.99
CA LYS A 68 25.76 4.70 -18.02
C LYS A 68 26.37 4.82 -19.41
N GLU A 69 26.71 3.70 -20.04
CA GLU A 69 27.26 3.70 -21.40
C GLU A 69 26.29 4.26 -22.43
N SER A 70 25.00 3.93 -22.32
CA SER A 70 23.96 4.44 -23.22
C SER A 70 23.78 5.95 -23.08
N ALA A 71 23.85 6.46 -21.84
CA ALA A 71 23.83 7.89 -21.55
C ALA A 71 25.06 8.60 -22.14
N MET A 72 26.27 8.05 -21.94
CA MET A 72 27.51 8.60 -22.52
C MET A 72 27.50 8.60 -24.06
N LYS A 73 26.87 7.60 -24.68
CA LYS A 73 26.73 7.49 -26.14
C LYS A 73 25.61 8.36 -26.72
N GLY A 74 24.88 9.12 -25.90
CA GLY A 74 23.83 10.03 -26.37
C GLY A 74 22.50 9.35 -26.74
N LYS A 75 22.33 8.05 -26.45
CA LYS A 75 21.12 7.29 -26.83
C LYS A 75 19.81 7.80 -26.22
N PHE A 76 19.89 8.66 -25.21
CA PHE A 76 18.71 9.29 -24.61
C PHE A 76 17.99 10.24 -25.57
N LEU A 77 18.66 10.71 -26.62
CA LEU A 77 18.07 11.57 -27.66
C LEU A 77 17.15 10.79 -28.62
N ASP A 78 17.36 9.49 -28.76
CA ASP A 78 16.57 8.62 -29.65
C ASP A 78 15.33 8.01 -28.97
N VAL A 79 15.09 8.36 -27.69
CA VAL A 79 14.00 7.78 -26.89
C VAL A 79 12.67 8.44 -27.24
N THR A 80 11.62 7.64 -27.44
CA THR A 80 10.29 8.18 -27.72
C THR A 80 9.69 8.84 -26.47
N VAL A 81 8.80 9.83 -26.65
CA VAL A 81 8.16 10.54 -25.54
C VAL A 81 7.42 9.58 -24.59
N LYS A 82 6.82 8.52 -25.13
CA LYS A 82 6.12 7.49 -24.34
C LYS A 82 7.09 6.75 -23.42
N GLU A 83 8.24 6.35 -23.92
CA GLU A 83 9.27 5.64 -23.14
C GLU A 83 9.91 6.56 -22.12
N ALA A 84 10.21 7.80 -22.50
CA ALA A 84 10.72 8.81 -21.59
C ALA A 84 9.74 9.04 -20.42
N ALA A 85 8.46 9.22 -20.72
CA ALA A 85 7.43 9.38 -19.70
C ALA A 85 7.36 8.17 -18.75
N ALA A 86 7.32 6.95 -19.28
CA ALA A 86 7.31 5.74 -18.45
C ALA A 86 8.55 5.66 -17.53
N ASN A 87 9.74 5.89 -18.08
CA ASN A 87 10.98 5.87 -17.31
C ASN A 87 11.02 6.96 -16.23
N THR A 88 10.49 8.15 -16.53
CA THR A 88 10.40 9.23 -15.53
C THR A 88 9.44 8.90 -14.40
N LEU A 89 8.32 8.24 -14.67
CA LEU A 89 7.38 7.81 -13.62
C LEU A 89 8.03 6.78 -12.69
N VAL A 90 8.77 5.81 -13.23
CA VAL A 90 9.55 4.85 -12.43
C VAL A 90 10.61 5.57 -11.59
N ALA A 91 11.31 6.56 -12.15
CA ALA A 91 12.30 7.33 -11.40
C ALA A 91 11.68 8.12 -10.24
N VAL A 92 10.49 8.70 -10.45
CA VAL A 92 9.72 9.39 -9.40
C VAL A 92 9.25 8.41 -8.32
N GLU A 93 8.80 7.21 -8.70
CA GLU A 93 8.41 6.16 -7.74
C GLU A 93 9.58 5.77 -6.83
N ILE A 94 10.78 5.58 -7.38
CA ILE A 94 11.99 5.30 -6.60
C ILE A 94 12.29 6.45 -5.62
N ALA A 95 12.09 7.71 -6.04
CA ALA A 95 12.25 8.86 -5.15
C ALA A 95 11.20 8.90 -4.03
N PHE A 96 9.97 8.47 -4.29
CA PHE A 96 8.94 8.36 -3.25
C PHE A 96 9.25 7.28 -2.21
N TRP A 97 9.88 6.18 -2.60
CA TRP A 97 10.35 5.16 -1.65
C TRP A 97 11.33 5.71 -0.61
N PHE A 98 12.14 6.72 -0.97
CA PHE A 98 13.00 7.42 0.00
C PHE A 98 12.17 8.13 1.08
N TYR A 99 11.12 8.86 0.68
CA TYR A 99 10.24 9.56 1.64
C TYR A 99 9.41 8.60 2.50
N VAL A 100 9.00 7.44 1.95
CA VAL A 100 8.39 6.38 2.76
C VAL A 100 9.36 5.90 3.84
N GLY A 101 10.64 5.74 3.50
CA GLY A 101 11.71 5.46 4.47
C GLY A 101 11.84 6.54 5.54
N GLU A 102 11.75 7.82 5.17
CA GLU A 102 11.77 8.94 6.12
C GLU A 102 10.57 8.91 7.06
N VAL A 103 9.37 8.60 6.57
CA VAL A 103 8.15 8.43 7.39
C VAL A 103 8.31 7.28 8.39
N ILE A 104 8.88 6.15 7.97
CA ILE A 104 9.19 5.03 8.88
C ILE A 104 10.25 5.45 9.91
N GLY A 105 11.28 6.17 9.49
CA GLY A 105 12.37 6.65 10.35
C GLY A 105 11.89 7.65 11.41
N ARG A 106 11.01 8.59 11.03
CA ARG A 106 10.44 9.59 11.95
C ARG A 106 9.34 9.04 12.84
N ARG A 107 8.71 7.91 12.46
CA ARG A 107 7.55 7.29 13.12
C ARG A 107 6.30 8.19 13.22
N SER A 108 6.21 9.19 12.34
CA SER A 108 5.06 10.09 12.23
C SER A 108 4.69 10.23 10.75
N LEU A 109 3.39 10.28 10.47
CA LEU A 109 2.88 10.56 9.13
C LEU A 109 2.96 12.06 8.78
N ILE A 110 2.97 12.93 9.79
CA ILE A 110 2.92 14.38 9.62
C ILE A 110 4.03 15.00 10.47
N GLY A 111 5.04 15.55 9.81
CA GLY A 111 6.13 16.27 10.45
C GLY A 111 6.95 15.43 11.44
N TYR A 112 7.94 16.06 12.06
CA TYR A 112 8.60 15.50 13.22
C TYR A 112 7.78 15.83 14.46
N ASP A 113 7.61 14.84 15.33
CA ASP A 113 7.03 15.04 16.66
C ASP A 113 8.11 15.75 17.51
N VAL A 114 7.99 17.08 17.61
CA VAL A 114 8.94 17.98 18.30
C VAL A 114 8.39 18.45 19.64
#